data_AF-A0A928IKY9-F1
#
_entry.id   AF-A0A928IKY9-F1
#
_cell.length_a   1.000
_cell.length_b   1.000
_cell.length_c   1.000
_cell.angle_alpha   90.00
_cell.angle_beta   90.00
_cell.angle_gamma   90.00
#
_symmetry.space_group_name_H-M   'P 1'
#
loop_
_entity.id
_entity.type
_entity.pdbx_description
1 polymer ?
#
loop_
_entity_poly.entity_id
_entity_poly.type
_entity_poly.pdbx_seq_one_letter_code
_entity_poly.pdbx_strand_id
1 'polypeptide(L)'
;MAKKLTPEQIEKMAVEVRKFLLDKQLWIDVTIYFNGKAFSTNDKSGEHFAYNDPNDLIVIEDADPKRCLEYTGEILCMTFEGPLYECINGYSGAYGNKVVEGLMKIFGKYGCYYEQGYAWSLALYPND
;
A
#
# COMPACT_ATOMS: atom_id res chain seq x y z
N MET A 1 -3.54 25.94 -8.09
CA MET A 1 -3.97 24.97 -7.06
C MET A 1 -3.91 23.58 -7.68
N ALA A 2 -3.29 22.60 -7.02
CA ALA A 2 -3.36 21.21 -7.47
C ALA A 2 -4.84 20.77 -7.48
N LYS A 3 -5.25 20.03 -8.52
CA LYS A 3 -6.62 19.53 -8.62
C LYS A 3 -6.85 18.49 -7.53
N LYS A 4 -7.76 18.75 -6.60
CA LYS A 4 -8.14 17.78 -5.57
C LYS A 4 -8.86 16.61 -6.25
N LEU A 5 -8.39 15.38 -6.02
CA LEU A 5 -9.05 14.17 -6.51
C LEU A 5 -10.39 13.97 -5.79
N THR A 6 -11.40 13.49 -6.52
CA THR A 6 -12.67 13.08 -5.90
C THR A 6 -12.52 11.72 -5.23
N PRO A 7 -13.39 11.38 -4.25
CA PRO A 7 -13.38 10.05 -3.64
C PRO A 7 -13.44 8.91 -4.65
N GLU A 8 -14.22 9.05 -5.73
CA GLU A 8 -14.34 8.04 -6.78
C GLU A 8 -13.04 7.86 -7.56
N GLN A 9 -12.29 8.96 -7.81
CA GLN A 9 -10.98 8.87 -8.46
C GLN A 9 -9.96 8.17 -7.55
N ILE A 10 -9.99 8.45 -6.25
CA ILE A 10 -9.13 7.81 -5.27
C ILE A 10 -9.43 6.31 -5.17
N GLU A 11 -10.71 5.93 -5.10
CA GLU A 11 -11.11 4.53 -5.05
C GLU A 11 -10.74 3.78 -6.33
N LYS A 12 -10.94 4.39 -7.50
CA LYS A 12 -10.50 3.81 -8.77
C LYS A 12 -8.98 3.58 -8.79
N MET A 13 -8.21 4.53 -8.25
CA MET A 13 -6.77 4.39 -8.11
C MET A 13 -6.40 3.23 -7.17
N ALA A 14 -7.07 3.09 -6.02
CA ALA A 14 -6.85 1.97 -5.09
C ALA A 14 -7.14 0.61 -5.73
N VAL A 15 -8.22 0.50 -6.52
CA VAL A 15 -8.56 -0.70 -7.30
C VAL A 15 -7.49 -1.02 -8.34
N GLU A 16 -6.98 -0.01 -9.06
CA GLU A 16 -5.89 -0.19 -10.03
C GLU A 16 -4.59 -0.68 -9.36
N VAL A 17 -4.26 -0.14 -8.17
CA VAL A 17 -3.10 -0.60 -7.39
C VAL A 17 -3.29 -2.06 -6.95
N ARG A 18 -4.42 -2.42 -6.33
CA ARG A 18 -4.67 -3.81 -5.93
C ARG A 18 -4.56 -4.76 -7.11
N LYS A 19 -5.20 -4.44 -8.25
CA LYS A 19 -5.13 -5.26 -9.46
C LYS A 19 -3.70 -5.44 -9.95
N PHE A 20 -2.92 -4.35 -9.99
CA PHE A 20 -1.52 -4.40 -10.39
C PHE A 20 -0.69 -5.32 -9.48
N LEU A 21 -0.93 -5.29 -8.17
CA LEU A 21 -0.26 -6.16 -7.22
C LEU A 21 -0.67 -7.63 -7.40
N LEU A 22 -1.96 -7.91 -7.59
CA LEU A 22 -2.47 -9.27 -7.87
C LEU A 22 -1.87 -9.86 -9.15
N ASP A 23 -1.85 -9.10 -10.25
CA ASP A 23 -1.29 -9.51 -11.54
C ASP A 23 0.22 -9.86 -11.42
N LYS A 24 0.89 -9.35 -10.40
CA LYS A 24 2.31 -9.56 -10.10
C LYS A 24 2.59 -10.51 -8.94
N GLN A 25 1.55 -11.08 -8.35
CA GLN A 25 1.63 -11.94 -7.16
C GLN A 25 2.25 -11.23 -5.94
N LEU A 26 2.02 -9.91 -5.81
CA LEU A 26 2.53 -9.04 -4.74
C LEU A 26 1.44 -8.62 -3.73
N TRP A 27 0.22 -9.16 -3.82
CA TRP A 27 -0.86 -8.88 -2.88
C TRP A 27 -0.76 -9.82 -1.66
N ILE A 28 0.31 -9.62 -0.87
CA ILE A 28 0.64 -10.38 0.34
C ILE A 28 1.09 -9.39 1.40
N ASP A 29 0.47 -9.44 2.58
CA ASP A 29 0.72 -8.51 3.70
C ASP A 29 0.68 -7.03 3.29
N VAL A 30 -0.34 -6.65 2.51
CA VAL A 30 -0.55 -5.29 2.02
C VAL A 30 -1.87 -4.75 2.56
N THR A 31 -1.87 -3.48 3.00
CA THR A 31 -3.09 -2.71 3.24
C THR A 31 -3.03 -1.40 2.49
N ILE A 32 -4.12 -1.05 1.78
CA ILE A 32 -4.30 0.22 1.06
C ILE A 32 -5.41 1.01 1.75
N TYR A 33 -5.07 2.13 2.38
CA TYR A 33 -5.99 3.03 3.08
C TYR A 33 -6.39 4.20 2.19
N PHE A 34 -7.69 4.46 2.07
CA PHE A 34 -8.24 5.54 1.27
C PHE A 34 -9.70 5.82 1.65
N ASN A 35 -10.16 7.07 1.51
CA ASN A 35 -11.57 7.45 1.77
C ASN A 35 -12.16 6.96 3.11
N GLY A 36 -11.34 6.79 4.15
CA GLY A 36 -11.79 6.28 5.45
C GLY A 36 -12.03 4.76 5.52
N LYS A 37 -11.68 4.02 4.46
CA LYS A 37 -11.71 2.55 4.42
C LYS A 37 -10.35 1.99 3.97
N ALA A 38 -10.21 0.67 3.98
CA ALA A 38 -9.02 0.01 3.47
C ALA A 38 -9.31 -1.29 2.73
N PHE A 39 -8.50 -1.57 1.71
CA PHE A 39 -8.35 -2.93 1.16
C PHE A 39 -7.18 -3.60 1.85
N SER A 40 -7.38 -4.79 2.39
CA SER A 40 -6.36 -5.49 3.17
C SER A 40 -6.20 -6.93 2.70
N THR A 41 -5.04 -7.52 2.98
CA THR A 41 -4.82 -8.97 2.85
C THR A 41 -5.27 -9.75 4.08
N ASN A 42 -5.55 -9.09 5.21
CA ASN A 42 -6.11 -9.72 6.41
C ASN A 42 -7.29 -8.93 6.96
N ASP A 43 -8.18 -9.60 7.68
CA ASP A 43 -9.35 -9.02 8.35
C ASP A 43 -9.07 -8.61 9.82
N LYS A 44 -7.80 -8.65 10.23
CA LYS A 44 -7.30 -8.46 11.61
C LYS A 44 -7.72 -9.54 12.62
N SER A 45 -8.45 -10.58 12.24
CA SER A 45 -8.72 -11.73 13.11
C SER A 45 -7.47 -12.59 13.33
N GLY A 46 -6.55 -12.58 12.36
CA GLY A 46 -5.40 -13.48 12.29
C GLY A 46 -5.73 -14.87 11.72
N GLU A 47 -6.97 -15.10 11.30
CA GLU A 47 -7.46 -16.40 10.83
C GLU A 47 -7.68 -16.45 9.31
N HIS A 48 -7.94 -15.29 8.68
CA HIS A 48 -8.21 -15.19 7.24
C HIS A 48 -7.20 -14.31 6.49
N PHE A 49 -6.65 -14.86 5.41
CA PHE A 49 -5.67 -14.18 4.56
C PHE A 49 -6.04 -14.29 3.08
N ALA A 50 -6.41 -13.16 2.47
CA ALA A 50 -6.79 -13.03 1.06
C ALA A 50 -5.57 -12.84 0.14
N TYR A 51 -4.57 -13.71 0.26
CA TYR A 51 -3.30 -13.57 -0.46
C TYR A 51 -3.43 -13.94 -1.94
N ASN A 52 -3.12 -12.99 -2.81
CA ASN A 52 -3.12 -13.14 -4.27
C ASN A 52 -4.42 -13.72 -4.88
N ASP A 53 -5.53 -13.74 -4.15
CA ASP A 53 -6.83 -14.17 -4.67
C ASP A 53 -7.60 -12.95 -5.20
N PRO A 54 -7.86 -12.87 -6.52
CA PRO A 54 -8.61 -11.75 -7.09
C PRO A 54 -10.06 -11.68 -6.61
N ASN A 55 -10.66 -12.81 -6.23
CA ASN A 55 -12.06 -12.93 -5.84
C ASN A 55 -12.29 -12.67 -4.35
N ASP A 56 -11.22 -12.74 -3.55
CA ASP A 56 -11.27 -12.48 -2.11
C ASP A 56 -10.79 -11.06 -1.80
N LEU A 57 -11.75 -10.16 -1.60
CA LEU A 57 -11.48 -8.76 -1.25
C LEU A 57 -11.96 -8.49 0.17
N ILE A 58 -11.02 -8.27 1.08
CA ILE A 58 -11.30 -7.79 2.42
C ILE A 58 -11.36 -6.26 2.39
N VAL A 59 -12.51 -5.72 2.78
CA VAL A 59 -12.72 -4.28 2.97
C VAL A 59 -12.88 -4.00 4.46
N ILE A 60 -12.03 -3.12 4.99
CA ILE A 60 -12.10 -2.66 6.38
C ILE A 60 -12.69 -1.26 6.38
N GLU A 61 -13.90 -1.11 6.91
CA GLU A 61 -14.53 0.19 7.11
C GLU A 61 -13.93 0.92 8.32
N ASP A 62 -14.11 2.25 8.39
CA ASP A 62 -13.58 3.12 9.45
C ASP A 62 -12.07 2.96 9.70
N ALA A 63 -11.32 2.72 8.62
CA ALA A 63 -9.88 2.48 8.65
C ALA A 63 -9.11 3.81 8.55
N ASP A 64 -8.68 4.31 9.70
CA ASP A 64 -7.78 5.46 9.78
C ASP A 64 -6.31 5.01 9.83
N PRO A 65 -5.50 5.31 8.79
CA PRO A 65 -4.08 4.91 8.76
C PRO A 65 -3.27 5.52 9.92
N LYS A 66 -3.68 6.66 10.48
CA LYS A 66 -2.97 7.32 11.59
C LYS A 66 -2.98 6.51 12.89
N ARG A 67 -3.85 5.51 13.01
CA ARG A 67 -3.86 4.58 14.14
C ARG A 67 -2.65 3.65 14.17
N CYS A 68 -1.98 3.47 13.03
CA CYS A 68 -0.89 2.52 12.86
C CYS A 68 0.33 3.09 12.11
N LEU A 69 0.23 4.28 11.53
CA LEU A 69 1.30 4.94 10.78
C LEU A 69 1.59 6.32 11.32
N GLU A 70 2.87 6.58 11.57
CA GLU A 70 3.37 7.90 12.00
C GLU A 70 3.32 8.91 10.84
N TYR A 71 3.55 8.45 9.61
CA TYR A 71 3.52 9.27 8.40
C TYR A 71 2.39 8.80 7.46
N THR A 72 1.45 9.70 7.17
CA THR A 72 0.27 9.42 6.33
C THR A 72 0.08 10.50 5.26
N GLY A 73 -0.26 10.08 4.04
CA GLY A 73 -0.66 10.99 2.96
C GLY A 73 -2.16 11.29 2.97
N GLU A 74 -2.57 12.40 2.36
CA GLU A 74 -3.98 12.86 2.35
C GLU A 74 -4.88 12.12 1.33
N ILE A 75 -4.28 11.44 0.33
CA ILE A 75 -5.00 10.83 -0.79
C ILE A 75 -5.16 9.32 -0.58
N LEU A 76 -4.03 8.63 -0.40
CA LEU A 76 -3.94 7.19 -0.21
C LEU A 76 -2.69 6.91 0.63
N CYS A 77 -2.76 5.91 1.51
CA CYS A 77 -1.62 5.43 2.27
C CYS A 77 -1.53 3.90 2.18
N MET A 78 -0.34 3.32 2.30
CA MET A 78 -0.16 1.88 2.23
C MET A 78 0.77 1.38 3.32
N THR A 79 0.43 0.22 3.89
CA THR A 79 1.40 -0.65 4.55
C THR A 79 1.65 -1.85 3.66
N PHE A 80 2.88 -2.35 3.68
CA PHE A 80 3.25 -3.52 2.90
C PHE A 80 4.47 -4.20 3.51
N GLU A 81 4.41 -5.51 3.61
CA GLU A 81 5.55 -6.36 3.95
C GLU A 81 5.84 -7.38 2.84
N GLY A 82 6.81 -8.26 3.11
CA GLY A 82 7.12 -9.39 2.25
C GLY A 82 7.55 -8.99 0.83
N PRO A 83 7.01 -9.64 -0.23
CA PRO A 83 7.51 -9.45 -1.59
C PRO A 83 7.40 -8.02 -2.13
N LEU A 84 6.35 -7.27 -1.75
CA LEU A 84 6.21 -5.88 -2.18
C LEU A 84 7.24 -4.99 -1.48
N TYR A 85 7.54 -5.25 -0.20
CA TYR A 85 8.61 -4.58 0.53
C TYR A 85 9.97 -4.81 -0.15
N GLU A 86 10.28 -6.05 -0.53
CA GLU A 86 11.52 -6.36 -1.24
C GLU A 86 11.65 -5.62 -2.58
N CYS A 87 10.55 -5.51 -3.32
CA CYS A 87 10.52 -4.81 -4.59
C CYS A 87 10.77 -3.31 -4.43
N ILE A 88 10.08 -2.68 -3.47
CA ILE A 88 10.14 -1.22 -3.24
C ILE A 88 11.49 -0.80 -2.64
N ASN A 89 12.11 -1.66 -1.82
CA ASN A 89 13.40 -1.37 -1.17
C ASN A 89 14.62 -1.85 -1.97
N GLY A 90 14.43 -2.26 -3.23
CA GLY A 90 15.52 -2.59 -4.14
C GLY A 90 16.15 -3.97 -3.93
N TYR A 91 15.62 -4.79 -3.02
CA TYR A 91 16.10 -6.16 -2.77
C TYR A 91 15.76 -7.13 -3.91
N SER A 92 14.77 -6.80 -4.75
CA SER A 92 14.38 -7.61 -5.92
C SER A 92 15.03 -7.17 -7.25
N GLY A 93 16.06 -6.32 -7.20
CA GLY A 93 16.83 -5.89 -8.38
C GLY A 93 15.97 -5.32 -9.52
N ALA A 94 16.24 -5.75 -10.76
CA ALA A 94 15.54 -5.25 -11.95
C ALA A 94 14.02 -5.53 -11.95
N TYR A 95 13.57 -6.56 -11.22
CA TYR A 95 12.14 -6.82 -11.05
C TYR A 95 11.50 -5.75 -10.16
N GLY A 96 12.14 -5.42 -9.03
CA GLY A 96 11.70 -4.36 -8.13
C GLY A 96 11.55 -3.00 -8.84
N ASN A 97 12.51 -2.65 -9.70
CA ASN A 97 12.44 -1.42 -10.51
C ASN A 97 11.17 -1.37 -11.39
N LYS A 98 10.81 -2.48 -12.04
CA LYS A 98 9.59 -2.56 -12.86
C LYS A 98 8.31 -2.44 -12.03
N VAL A 99 8.33 -2.90 -10.78
CA VAL A 99 7.21 -2.75 -9.84
C VAL A 99 7.05 -1.27 -9.46
N VAL A 100 8.14 -0.62 -9.08
CA VAL A 100 8.18 0.81 -8.74
C VAL A 100 7.71 1.67 -9.92
N GLU A 101 8.24 1.45 -11.12
CA GLU A 101 7.82 2.16 -12.34
C GLU A 101 6.32 1.96 -12.63
N GLY A 102 5.81 0.74 -12.42
CA GLY A 102 4.40 0.42 -12.60
C GLY A 102 3.49 1.18 -11.62
N LEU A 103 3.87 1.24 -10.34
CA LEU A 103 3.16 2.03 -9.33
C LEU A 103 3.20 3.53 -9.67
N MET A 104 4.38 4.07 -10.01
CA MET A 104 4.52 5.46 -10.44
C MET A 104 3.65 5.77 -11.66
N LYS A 105 3.55 4.86 -12.62
CA LYS A 105 2.68 5.01 -13.80
C LYS A 105 1.21 5.06 -13.41
N ILE A 106 0.77 4.24 -12.44
CA ILE A 106 -0.62 4.29 -11.94
C ILE A 106 -0.87 5.64 -11.28
N PHE A 107 -0.06 6.04 -10.30
CA PHE A 107 -0.23 7.31 -9.59
C PHE A 107 -0.15 8.53 -10.51
N GLY A 108 0.74 8.50 -11.51
CA GLY A 108 0.89 9.55 -12.51
C GLY A 108 -0.37 9.79 -13.36
N LYS A 109 -1.19 8.77 -13.63
CA LYS A 109 -2.50 8.94 -14.32
C LYS A 109 -3.46 9.86 -13.54
N TYR A 110 -3.30 9.89 -12.22
CA TYR A 110 -4.12 10.67 -11.29
C TYR A 110 -3.44 11.98 -10.86
N GLY A 111 -2.24 12.27 -11.38
CA GLY A 111 -1.46 13.45 -11.00
C GLY A 111 -0.84 13.33 -9.61
N CYS A 112 -0.61 12.11 -9.13
CA CYS A 112 0.00 11.82 -7.83
C CYS A 112 1.43 11.29 -7.98
N TYR A 113 2.22 11.50 -6.93
CA TYR A 113 3.47 10.79 -6.67
C TYR A 113 3.38 10.20 -5.25
N TYR A 114 4.31 9.32 -4.90
CA TYR A 114 4.41 8.80 -3.55
C TYR A 114 5.78 9.11 -2.97
N GLU A 115 5.83 9.24 -1.66
CA GLU A 115 7.06 9.21 -0.87
C GLU A 115 6.97 7.99 0.04
N GLN A 116 8.09 7.33 0.27
CA GLN A 116 8.14 6.29 1.30
C GLN A 116 8.13 6.97 2.66
N GLY A 117 7.28 6.50 3.55
CA GLY A 117 7.31 6.87 4.96
C GLY A 117 8.45 6.18 5.69
N TYR A 118 8.24 5.88 6.97
CA TYR A 118 9.24 5.20 7.79
C TYR A 118 9.28 3.69 7.50
N ALA A 119 10.47 3.15 7.23
CA ALA A 119 10.71 1.71 7.13
C ALA A 119 11.36 1.21 8.44
N TRP A 120 10.74 0.21 9.09
CA TRP A 120 11.35 -0.69 10.10
C TRP A 120 12.32 -0.06 11.11
N SER A 121 11.81 0.61 12.15
CA SER A 121 12.66 1.21 13.18
C SER A 121 13.28 0.20 14.15
N LEU A 122 14.52 0.48 14.57
CA LEU A 122 15.24 -0.19 15.66
C LEU A 122 15.93 0.88 16.53
N ALA A 123 15.70 0.87 17.84
CA ALA A 123 16.30 1.81 18.79
C ALA A 123 17.13 1.07 19.87
N LEU A 124 18.33 1.58 20.16
CA LEU A 124 19.30 1.01 21.12
C LEU A 124 19.60 2.02 22.25
N TYR A 125 19.83 1.49 23.45
CA TYR A 125 20.25 2.23 24.64
C TYR A 125 21.73 1.95 24.96
N PRO A 126 22.41 2.78 25.77
CA PRO A 126 23.78 2.49 26.20
C PRO A 126 23.84 1.15 26.92
N ASN A 127 24.83 0.32 26.59
CA ASN A 127 25.35 -0.60 27.59
C ASN A 127 26.25 0.23 28.51
N ASP A 128 26.13 0.01 29.82
CA ASP A 128 26.91 0.72 30.86
C ASP A 128 28.40 0.87 30.49
#